data_AF-A0A7W8D5V3-F1
#
_entry.id   AF-A0A7W8D5V3-F1
#
_cell.length_a   1.000
_cell.length_b   1.000
_cell.length_c   1.000
_cell.angle_alpha   90.00
_cell.angle_beta   90.00
_cell.angle_gamma   90.00
#
_symmetry.space_group_name_H-M   'P 1'
#
loop_
_entity.id
_entity.type
_entity.pdbx_description
1 polymer ?
#
loop_
_entity_poly.entity_id
_entity_poly.type
_entity_poly.pdbx_seq_one_letter_code
_entity_poly.pdbx_strand_id
1 'polypeptide(L)'
;MLLPDAEGARRAPLPAVAPRAPRSFVALRTDAEAGDVGAQIDLGVWLARCITQGEPGYADTIVRQYEATAASGLPGTQWRGALLDQQRTVRDRLLLEHADCVLLAESGIEPSHVWLERAARSGDIEAKVAYAARALDEFVRVDADVAGGTVHYLDNLEEIVRRRDLGRRWLADALRAGSVDALQLLARAYAGDHPLYPPDPRQAAIHRHALALAQARLSGDAAQLRSVWHGGPQGIADEGLGPADRPAIDAAARRIYLQWFGPDPEEG
;
A
#
# COMPACT_ATOMS: atom_id res chain seq x y z
N MET A 1 -16.80 -41.69 19.38
CA MET A 1 -16.25 -41.02 18.18
C MET A 1 -16.32 -39.53 18.46
N LEU A 2 -15.28 -39.02 19.13
CA LEU A 2 -15.17 -37.61 19.55
C LEU A 2 -14.22 -36.94 18.56
N LEU A 3 -14.65 -35.85 17.95
CA LEU A 3 -13.82 -34.99 17.12
C LEU A 3 -12.73 -34.36 17.99
N PRO A 4 -11.48 -34.25 17.52
CA PRO A 4 -10.45 -33.52 18.25
C PRO A 4 -10.79 -32.03 18.25
N ASP A 5 -10.60 -31.41 19.42
CA ASP A 5 -10.69 -29.97 19.63
C ASP A 5 -9.81 -29.24 18.61
N ALA A 6 -10.45 -28.42 17.79
CA ALA A 6 -9.77 -27.40 16.99
C ALA A 6 -9.33 -26.28 17.93
N GLU A 7 -8.30 -26.56 18.73
CA GLU A 7 -7.54 -25.56 19.45
C GLU A 7 -7.00 -24.59 18.39
N GLY A 8 -7.67 -23.44 18.27
CA GLY A 8 -7.40 -22.45 17.26
C GLY A 8 -5.94 -22.06 17.35
N ALA A 9 -5.15 -22.49 16.37
CA ALA A 9 -3.79 -22.06 16.18
C ALA A 9 -3.80 -20.53 16.13
N ARG A 10 -3.45 -19.90 17.25
CA ARG A 10 -3.27 -18.45 17.36
C ARG A 10 -2.18 -18.09 16.35
N ARG A 11 -2.58 -17.57 15.19
CA ARG A 11 -1.62 -17.14 14.18
C ARG A 11 -1.02 -15.85 14.68
N ALA A 12 0.22 -15.91 15.14
CA ALA A 12 1.00 -14.69 15.33
C ALA A 12 0.92 -13.88 14.03
N PRO A 13 0.65 -12.57 14.11
CA PRO A 13 0.70 -11.71 12.93
C PRO A 13 2.08 -11.84 12.28
N LEU A 14 2.11 -11.71 10.96
CA LEU A 14 3.37 -11.76 10.23
C LEU A 14 4.31 -10.67 10.80
N PRO A 15 5.56 -11.02 11.14
CA PRO A 15 6.54 -10.02 11.57
C PRO A 15 6.73 -8.99 10.47
N ALA A 16 6.98 -7.74 10.85
CA ALA A 16 7.35 -6.70 9.90
C ALA A 16 8.59 -7.14 9.09
N VAL A 17 8.48 -7.18 7.77
CA VAL A 17 9.58 -7.56 6.88
C VAL A 17 10.69 -6.52 7.02
N ALA A 18 11.91 -6.97 7.36
CA ALA A 18 13.07 -6.08 7.41
C ALA A 18 13.32 -5.48 6.01
N PRO A 19 13.65 -4.18 5.89
CA PRO A 19 13.90 -3.56 4.59
C PRO A 19 15.06 -4.25 3.88
N ARG A 20 14.83 -4.69 2.64
CA ARG A 20 15.85 -5.34 1.81
C ARG A 20 16.89 -4.31 1.34
N ALA A 21 18.15 -4.72 1.27
CA ALA A 21 19.24 -3.86 0.78
C ALA A 21 19.01 -3.50 -0.71
N PRO A 22 19.33 -2.27 -1.14
CA PRO A 22 19.15 -1.87 -2.53
C PRO A 22 20.02 -2.74 -3.45
N ARG A 23 19.38 -3.38 -4.46
CA ARG A 23 20.05 -4.16 -5.51
C ARG A 23 20.10 -3.35 -6.80
N SER A 24 21.13 -3.55 -7.62
CA SER A 24 21.15 -2.98 -8.97
C SER A 24 20.05 -3.62 -9.83
N PHE A 25 19.54 -2.88 -10.80
CA PHE A 25 18.48 -3.36 -11.69
C PHE A 25 18.84 -4.70 -12.38
N VAL A 26 20.07 -4.83 -12.88
CA VAL A 26 20.52 -6.05 -13.58
C VAL A 26 20.53 -7.27 -12.66
N ALA A 27 21.02 -7.12 -11.43
CA ALA A 27 21.01 -8.22 -10.45
C ALA A 27 19.57 -8.59 -10.09
N LEU A 28 18.74 -7.59 -9.84
CA LEU A 28 17.33 -7.79 -9.49
C LEU A 28 16.55 -8.52 -10.60
N ARG A 29 16.75 -8.13 -11.86
CA ARG A 29 16.14 -8.81 -13.00
C ARG A 29 16.58 -10.25 -13.10
N THR A 30 17.89 -10.50 -13.00
CA THR A 30 18.46 -11.85 -13.11
C THR A 30 17.88 -12.79 -12.03
N ASP A 31 17.80 -12.31 -10.79
CA ASP A 31 17.22 -13.08 -9.67
C ASP A 31 15.71 -13.33 -9.88
N ALA A 32 14.98 -12.32 -10.35
CA ALA A 32 13.54 -12.43 -10.61
C ALA A 32 13.23 -13.44 -11.73
N GLU A 33 14.02 -13.42 -12.81
CA GLU A 33 13.98 -14.38 -13.92
C GLU A 33 14.33 -15.80 -13.46
N ALA A 34 15.23 -15.94 -12.49
CA ALA A 34 15.56 -17.22 -11.86
C ALA A 34 14.48 -17.75 -10.90
N GLY A 35 13.41 -16.98 -10.66
CA GLY A 35 12.28 -17.39 -9.82
C GLY A 35 12.35 -16.94 -8.36
N ASP A 36 13.29 -16.07 -7.99
CA ASP A 36 13.34 -15.50 -6.64
C ASP A 36 12.10 -14.61 -6.41
N VAL A 37 11.21 -15.05 -5.53
CA VAL A 37 9.93 -14.37 -5.24
C VAL A 37 10.18 -12.96 -4.71
N GLY A 38 11.19 -12.77 -3.87
CA GLY A 38 11.53 -11.45 -3.34
C GLY A 38 11.96 -10.50 -4.44
N ALA A 39 12.84 -10.95 -5.32
CA ALA A 39 13.28 -10.18 -6.47
C ALA A 39 12.14 -9.86 -7.44
N GLN A 40 11.18 -10.79 -7.64
CA GLN A 40 9.99 -10.52 -8.45
C GLN A 40 9.10 -9.42 -7.84
N ILE A 41 8.94 -9.41 -6.51
CA ILE A 41 8.21 -8.34 -5.81
C ILE A 41 8.93 -7.01 -6.02
N ASP A 42 10.23 -6.95 -5.69
CA ASP A 42 11.03 -5.74 -5.74
C ASP A 42 11.08 -5.17 -7.17
N LEU A 43 11.25 -6.04 -8.16
CA LEU A 43 11.23 -5.68 -9.58
C LEU A 43 9.86 -5.14 -10.00
N GLY A 44 8.78 -5.85 -9.67
CA GLY A 44 7.42 -5.42 -10.00
C GLY A 44 7.05 -4.08 -9.37
N VAL A 45 7.40 -3.87 -8.09
CA VAL A 45 7.19 -2.59 -7.38
C VAL A 45 7.99 -1.47 -8.01
N TRP A 46 9.25 -1.73 -8.39
CA TRP A 46 10.10 -0.77 -9.09
C TRP A 46 9.48 -0.39 -10.45
N LEU A 47 9.15 -1.37 -11.29
CA LEU A 47 8.54 -1.14 -12.60
C LEU A 47 7.26 -0.31 -12.49
N ALA A 48 6.39 -0.62 -11.52
CA ALA A 48 5.17 0.16 -11.31
C ALA A 48 5.45 1.60 -10.85
N ARG A 49 6.52 1.86 -10.08
CA ARG A 49 6.96 3.24 -9.78
C ARG A 49 7.43 3.96 -11.03
N CYS A 50 8.13 3.26 -11.92
CA CYS A 50 8.65 3.82 -13.16
C CYS A 50 7.57 4.20 -14.17
N ILE A 51 6.38 3.61 -14.12
CA ILE A 51 5.22 4.09 -14.90
C ILE A 51 4.97 5.58 -14.61
N THR A 52 5.10 6.02 -13.35
CA THR A 52 4.92 7.41 -12.95
C THR A 52 6.16 8.26 -13.17
N GLN A 53 7.31 7.72 -12.76
CA GLN A 53 8.55 8.49 -12.75
C GLN A 53 9.13 8.67 -14.14
N GLY A 54 8.87 7.77 -15.10
CA GLY A 54 9.37 7.84 -16.47
C GLY A 54 8.59 8.77 -17.41
N GLU A 55 7.50 9.39 -16.95
CA GLU A 55 6.67 10.29 -17.78
C GLU A 55 7.45 11.56 -18.21
N PRO A 56 7.30 12.01 -19.47
CA PRO A 56 7.87 13.29 -19.91
C PRO A 56 7.42 14.45 -19.01
N GLY A 57 8.37 15.22 -18.48
CA GLY A 57 8.08 16.36 -17.59
C GLY A 57 7.90 16.01 -16.11
N TYR A 58 8.05 14.73 -15.71
CA TYR A 58 8.08 14.35 -14.29
C TYR A 58 9.25 15.05 -13.57
N ALA A 59 10.46 14.97 -14.13
CA ALA A 59 11.64 15.64 -13.58
C ALA A 59 11.43 17.16 -13.43
N ASP A 60 10.86 17.82 -14.46
CA ASP A 60 10.56 19.26 -14.42
C ASP A 60 9.49 19.60 -13.37
N THR A 61 8.51 18.72 -13.15
CA THR A 61 7.48 18.90 -12.14
C THR A 61 8.05 18.77 -10.73
N ILE A 62 8.91 17.78 -10.50
CA ILE A 62 9.64 17.63 -9.25
C ILE A 62 10.51 18.88 -9.00
N VAL A 63 11.32 19.30 -9.99
CA VAL A 63 12.16 20.50 -9.87
C VAL A 63 11.31 21.74 -9.55
N ARG A 64 10.19 21.98 -10.25
CA ARG A 64 9.30 23.13 -9.99
C ARG A 64 8.67 23.09 -8.61
N GLN A 65 8.22 21.92 -8.12
CA GLN A 65 7.70 21.79 -6.76
C GLN A 65 8.77 22.13 -5.71
N TYR A 66 10.02 21.72 -5.95
CA TYR A 66 11.14 22.07 -5.09
C TYR A 66 11.46 23.56 -5.11
N GLU A 67 11.52 24.18 -6.29
CA GLU A 67 11.76 25.61 -6.43
C GLU A 67 10.67 26.44 -5.77
N ALA A 68 9.40 26.06 -5.92
CA ALA A 68 8.27 26.70 -5.27
C ALA A 68 8.34 26.61 -3.74
N THR A 69 8.72 25.44 -3.21
CA THR A 69 8.88 25.22 -1.75
C THR A 69 10.08 25.99 -1.17
N ALA A 70 11.17 26.10 -1.94
CA ALA A 70 12.33 26.90 -1.56
C ALA A 70 12.01 28.41 -1.56
N ALA A 71 11.18 28.85 -2.51
CA ALA A 71 10.73 30.23 -2.66
C ALA A 71 9.68 30.66 -1.64
N SER A 72 8.83 29.73 -1.14
CA SER A 72 7.72 30.04 -0.24
C SER A 72 8.11 30.47 1.19
N GLY A 73 9.41 30.65 1.48
CA GLY A 73 9.88 31.40 2.65
C GLY A 73 9.36 30.89 3.99
N LEU A 74 9.62 29.63 4.35
CA LEU A 74 9.22 29.07 5.64
C LEU A 74 9.84 29.87 6.83
N PRO A 75 9.06 30.25 7.86
CA PRO A 75 9.54 31.01 9.00
C PRO A 75 10.31 30.11 9.99
N GLY A 76 11.54 30.50 10.34
CA GLY A 76 12.36 29.83 11.38
C GLY A 76 13.77 29.45 10.89
N THR A 77 14.78 30.19 11.35
CA THR A 77 16.15 30.17 10.81
C THR A 77 17.05 29.02 11.29
N GLN A 78 16.63 28.18 12.24
CA GLN A 78 17.52 27.16 12.81
C GLN A 78 17.53 25.83 12.03
N TRP A 79 16.43 25.47 11.36
CA TRP A 79 16.28 24.18 10.65
C TRP A 79 16.35 24.30 9.13
N ARG A 80 16.48 25.53 8.61
CA ARG A 80 16.39 25.83 7.18
C ARG A 80 17.50 25.16 6.36
N GLY A 81 18.73 25.16 6.86
CA GLY A 81 19.86 24.50 6.20
C GLY A 81 19.68 22.98 6.09
N ALA A 82 19.37 22.33 7.22
CA ALA A 82 19.13 20.88 7.27
C ALA A 82 17.92 20.46 6.41
N LEU A 83 16.84 21.25 6.41
CA LEU A 83 15.68 21.00 5.57
C LEU A 83 16.01 21.12 4.07
N LEU A 84 16.76 22.15 3.67
CA LEU A 84 17.19 22.34 2.28
C LEU A 84 18.16 21.23 1.81
N ASP A 85 19.08 20.78 2.66
CA ASP A 85 20.00 19.69 2.32
C ASP A 85 19.30 18.32 2.27
N GLN A 86 18.33 18.07 3.18
CA GLN A 86 17.44 16.91 3.10
C GLN A 86 16.63 16.94 1.80
N GLN A 87 16.09 18.11 1.43
CA GLN A 87 15.33 18.27 0.19
C GLN A 87 16.19 18.06 -1.06
N ARG A 88 17.43 18.57 -1.09
CA ARG A 88 18.39 18.30 -2.19
C ARG A 88 18.68 16.80 -2.31
N THR A 89 18.91 16.13 -1.20
CA THR A 89 19.14 14.68 -1.17
C THR A 89 17.95 13.90 -1.75
N VAL A 90 16.72 14.30 -1.40
CA VAL A 90 15.51 13.68 -1.96
C VAL A 90 15.37 13.99 -3.46
N ARG A 91 15.62 15.23 -3.90
CA ARG A 91 15.60 15.60 -5.32
C ARG A 91 16.60 14.78 -6.13
N ASP A 92 17.85 14.71 -5.69
CA ASP A 92 18.92 14.02 -6.42
C ASP A 92 18.64 12.51 -6.47
N ARG A 93 18.08 11.94 -5.40
CA ARG A 93 17.57 10.57 -5.40
C ARG A 93 16.44 10.37 -6.41
N LEU A 94 15.45 11.26 -6.46
CA LEU A 94 14.34 11.16 -7.41
C LEU A 94 14.80 11.29 -8.87
N LEU A 95 15.81 12.12 -9.14
CA LEU A 95 16.42 12.25 -10.47
C LEU A 95 17.23 11.02 -10.87
N LEU A 96 17.95 10.40 -9.94
CA LEU A 96 18.63 9.12 -10.18
C LEU A 96 17.61 8.00 -10.45
N GLU A 97 16.55 7.92 -9.64
CA GLU A 97 15.45 6.97 -9.87
C GLU A 97 14.76 7.21 -11.23
N HIS A 98 14.58 8.47 -11.65
CA HIS A 98 14.06 8.81 -12.99
C HIS A 98 14.97 8.31 -14.12
N ALA A 99 16.29 8.50 -14.01
CA ALA A 99 17.25 8.03 -15.02
C ALA A 99 17.19 6.49 -15.19
N ASP A 100 17.05 5.75 -14.10
CA ASP A 100 16.84 4.29 -14.14
C ASP A 100 15.50 3.95 -14.83
N CYS A 101 14.44 4.72 -14.58
CA CYS A 101 13.12 4.51 -15.19
C CYS A 101 13.07 4.79 -16.70
N VAL A 102 13.85 5.76 -17.20
CA VAL A 102 13.93 6.03 -18.64
C VAL A 102 14.57 4.85 -19.38
N LEU A 103 15.64 4.28 -18.83
CA LEU A 103 16.33 3.12 -19.41
C LEU A 103 15.45 1.85 -19.42
N LEU A 104 14.51 1.75 -18.47
CA LEU A 104 13.59 0.62 -18.35
C LEU A 104 12.55 0.59 -19.49
N ALA A 105 12.05 1.74 -19.92
CA ALA A 105 11.03 1.82 -20.98
C ALA A 105 11.52 1.26 -22.32
N GLU A 106 12.84 1.29 -22.57
CA GLU A 106 13.46 0.85 -23.82
C GLU A 106 13.82 -0.65 -23.83
N SER A 107 13.72 -1.33 -22.68
CA SER A 107 14.33 -2.64 -22.47
C SER A 107 13.42 -3.86 -22.65
N GLY A 108 12.16 -3.65 -23.09
CA GLY A 108 11.23 -4.74 -23.42
C GLY A 108 10.89 -5.67 -22.25
N ILE A 109 11.04 -5.20 -21.02
CA ILE A 109 10.77 -5.98 -19.80
C ILE A 109 9.26 -6.22 -19.66
N GLU A 110 8.90 -7.40 -19.13
CA GLU A 110 7.51 -7.70 -18.79
C GLU A 110 6.93 -6.62 -17.85
N PRO A 111 5.66 -6.23 -18.02
CA PRO A 111 5.04 -5.22 -17.17
C PRO A 111 5.04 -5.57 -15.67
N SER A 112 4.94 -4.53 -14.85
CA SER A 112 4.96 -4.64 -13.38
C SER A 112 3.97 -5.68 -12.83
N HIS A 113 2.74 -5.69 -13.35
CA HIS A 113 1.69 -6.58 -12.89
C HIS A 113 2.00 -8.06 -13.16
N VAL A 114 2.78 -8.38 -14.21
CA VAL A 114 3.14 -9.78 -14.54
C VAL A 114 4.07 -10.35 -13.48
N TRP A 115 5.09 -9.58 -13.08
CA TRP A 115 6.02 -9.97 -12.03
C TRP A 115 5.34 -10.13 -10.68
N LEU A 116 4.49 -9.16 -10.32
CA LEU A 116 3.73 -9.21 -9.07
C LEU A 116 2.72 -10.36 -9.05
N GLU A 117 2.05 -10.65 -10.18
CA GLU A 117 1.12 -11.78 -10.27
C GLU A 117 1.86 -13.11 -10.10
N ARG A 118 3.03 -13.25 -10.74
CA ARG A 118 3.89 -14.43 -10.62
C ARG A 118 4.34 -14.66 -9.18
N ALA A 119 4.82 -13.60 -8.52
CA ALA A 119 5.22 -13.64 -7.12
C ALA A 119 4.04 -14.02 -6.20
N ALA A 120 2.87 -13.39 -6.39
CA ALA A 120 1.69 -13.62 -5.55
C ALA A 120 1.13 -15.05 -5.69
N ARG A 121 1.27 -15.66 -6.88
CA ARG A 121 0.89 -17.07 -7.13
C ARG A 121 1.73 -18.07 -6.34
N SER A 122 2.93 -17.70 -5.87
CA SER A 122 3.73 -18.54 -4.96
C SER A 122 3.11 -18.70 -3.57
N GLY A 123 2.08 -17.90 -3.24
CA GLY A 123 1.43 -17.88 -1.93
C GLY A 123 1.98 -16.80 -1.00
N ASP A 124 3.02 -16.07 -1.40
CA ASP A 124 3.61 -14.98 -0.63
C ASP A 124 2.60 -13.85 -0.36
N ILE A 125 2.49 -13.47 0.91
CA ILE A 125 1.49 -12.48 1.38
C ILE A 125 1.88 -11.06 0.99
N GLU A 126 3.17 -10.73 1.03
CA GLU A 126 3.68 -9.42 0.63
C GLU A 126 3.42 -9.20 -0.87
N ALA A 127 3.72 -10.21 -1.69
CA ALA A 127 3.44 -10.19 -3.13
C ALA A 127 1.96 -10.01 -3.45
N LYS A 128 1.07 -10.69 -2.71
CA LYS A 128 -0.39 -10.55 -2.85
C LYS A 128 -0.85 -9.12 -2.59
N VAL A 129 -0.34 -8.48 -1.54
CA VAL A 129 -0.64 -7.08 -1.23
C VAL A 129 -0.03 -6.14 -2.27
N ALA A 130 1.22 -6.36 -2.67
CA ALA A 130 1.92 -5.57 -3.68
C ALA A 130 1.20 -5.61 -5.03
N TYR A 131 0.76 -6.79 -5.48
CA TYR A 131 -0.08 -6.91 -6.66
C TYR A 131 -1.37 -6.10 -6.49
N ALA A 132 -2.13 -6.32 -5.41
CA ALA A 132 -3.39 -5.60 -5.20
C ALA A 132 -3.21 -4.08 -5.24
N ALA A 133 -2.14 -3.56 -4.64
CA ALA A 133 -1.82 -2.14 -4.58
C ALA A 133 -1.42 -1.50 -5.93
N ARG A 134 -1.16 -2.31 -6.96
CA ARG A 134 -0.62 -1.86 -8.26
C ARG A 134 -1.38 -2.44 -9.45
N ALA A 135 -2.32 -3.35 -9.22
CA ALA A 135 -3.00 -4.14 -10.24
C ALA A 135 -3.69 -3.29 -11.32
N LEU A 136 -4.02 -2.04 -10.99
CA LEU A 136 -4.79 -1.13 -11.82
C LEU A 136 -4.03 0.16 -12.19
N ASP A 137 -2.77 0.31 -11.79
CA ASP A 137 -1.98 1.55 -12.02
C ASP A 137 -1.88 1.90 -13.51
N GLU A 138 -1.74 0.89 -14.35
CA GLU A 138 -1.66 1.02 -15.82
C GLU A 138 -2.96 1.56 -16.46
N PHE A 139 -4.10 1.50 -15.75
CA PHE A 139 -5.42 1.88 -16.28
C PHE A 139 -6.00 3.17 -15.67
N VAL A 140 -5.50 3.60 -14.51
CA VAL A 140 -6.01 4.80 -13.80
C VAL A 140 -5.44 6.09 -14.37
N ARG A 141 -4.29 6.03 -15.06
CA ARG A 141 -3.52 7.21 -15.48
C ARG A 141 -3.82 7.72 -16.88
N VAL A 142 -4.95 7.33 -17.48
CA VAL A 142 -5.29 7.89 -18.79
C VAL A 142 -5.90 9.28 -18.60
N ASP A 143 -5.05 10.29 -18.80
CA ASP A 143 -5.35 11.71 -18.70
C ASP A 143 -6.72 12.04 -19.30
N ALA A 144 -7.53 12.78 -18.53
CA ALA A 144 -8.79 13.35 -18.99
C ALA A 144 -8.62 14.26 -20.23
N ASP A 145 -7.40 14.70 -20.52
CA ASP A 145 -7.06 15.59 -21.63
C ASP A 145 -6.50 14.87 -22.87
N VAL A 146 -6.21 13.57 -22.80
CA VAL A 146 -5.85 12.78 -23.98
C VAL A 146 -7.13 12.14 -24.52
N ALA A 147 -7.61 12.61 -25.67
CA ALA A 147 -8.82 12.12 -26.34
C ALA A 147 -8.83 10.60 -26.66
N GLY A 148 -7.77 9.85 -26.32
CA GLY A 148 -7.68 8.39 -26.38
C GLY A 148 -7.78 7.69 -25.01
N GLY A 149 -7.91 8.41 -23.90
CA GLY A 149 -7.78 7.80 -22.58
C GLY A 149 -8.96 6.95 -22.13
N THR A 150 -10.17 7.40 -22.45
CA THR A 150 -11.40 6.62 -22.27
C THR A 150 -11.43 5.39 -23.18
N VAL A 151 -10.77 5.44 -24.34
CA VAL A 151 -10.70 4.33 -25.31
C VAL A 151 -9.87 3.18 -24.75
N HIS A 152 -8.69 3.47 -24.17
CA HIS A 152 -7.86 2.45 -23.52
C HIS A 152 -8.55 1.78 -22.31
N TYR A 153 -9.37 2.50 -21.55
CA TYR A 153 -10.12 1.91 -20.44
C TYR A 153 -11.20 0.93 -20.92
N LEU A 154 -11.98 1.32 -21.95
CA LEU A 154 -13.05 0.48 -22.48
C LEU A 154 -12.51 -0.76 -23.20
N ASP A 155 -11.40 -0.62 -23.93
CA ASP A 155 -10.76 -1.73 -24.65
C ASP A 155 -10.13 -2.77 -23.71
N ASN A 156 -9.87 -2.41 -22.44
CA ASN A 156 -9.26 -3.28 -21.43
C ASN A 156 -10.20 -3.66 -20.28
N LEU A 157 -11.51 -3.46 -20.44
CA LEU A 157 -12.47 -3.65 -19.34
C LEU A 157 -12.41 -5.06 -18.73
N GLU A 158 -12.30 -6.10 -19.55
CA GLU A 158 -12.22 -7.49 -19.07
C GLU A 158 -10.97 -7.71 -18.22
N GLU A 159 -9.82 -7.17 -18.63
CA GLU A 159 -8.56 -7.29 -17.90
C GLU A 159 -8.60 -6.48 -16.59
N ILE A 160 -9.19 -5.27 -16.63
CA ILE A 160 -9.43 -4.45 -15.43
C ILE A 160 -10.27 -5.24 -14.42
N VAL A 161 -11.37 -5.86 -14.86
CA VAL A 161 -12.23 -6.67 -13.99
C VAL A 161 -11.47 -7.87 -13.44
N ARG A 162 -10.74 -8.61 -14.28
CA ARG A 162 -9.93 -9.76 -13.87
C ARG A 162 -8.91 -9.38 -12.79
N ARG A 163 -8.12 -8.34 -13.03
CA ARG A 163 -7.08 -7.87 -12.10
C ARG A 163 -7.66 -7.32 -10.81
N ARG A 164 -8.76 -6.56 -10.90
CA ARG A 164 -9.49 -6.06 -9.73
C ARG A 164 -9.98 -7.21 -8.86
N ASP A 165 -10.64 -8.20 -9.45
CA ASP A 165 -11.17 -9.35 -8.70
C ASP A 165 -10.06 -10.22 -8.10
N LEU A 166 -8.96 -10.40 -8.84
CA LEU A 166 -7.78 -11.09 -8.32
C LEU A 166 -7.15 -10.34 -7.14
N GLY A 167 -6.95 -9.02 -7.29
CA GLY A 167 -6.43 -8.15 -6.23
C GLY A 167 -7.31 -8.18 -4.98
N ARG A 168 -8.63 -8.14 -5.13
CA ARG A 168 -9.59 -8.27 -4.00
C ARG A 168 -9.46 -9.60 -3.27
N ARG A 169 -9.41 -10.72 -4.01
CA ARG A 169 -9.24 -12.05 -3.40
C ARG A 169 -7.92 -12.15 -2.64
N TRP A 170 -6.83 -11.69 -3.24
CA TRP A 170 -5.52 -11.71 -2.60
C TRP A 170 -5.40 -10.77 -1.42
N LEU A 171 -6.08 -9.64 -1.44
CA LEU A 171 -6.16 -8.74 -0.30
C LEU A 171 -6.97 -9.35 0.85
N ALA A 172 -8.04 -10.09 0.54
CA ALA A 172 -8.77 -10.87 1.54
C ALA A 172 -7.93 -12.02 2.12
N ASP A 173 -7.11 -12.69 1.31
CA ASP A 173 -6.15 -13.69 1.79
C ASP A 173 -5.12 -13.06 2.74
N ALA A 174 -4.55 -11.92 2.36
CA ALA A 174 -3.55 -11.20 3.15
C ALA A 174 -4.13 -10.69 4.47
N LEU A 175 -5.38 -10.18 4.46
CA LEU A 175 -6.09 -9.79 5.66
C LEU A 175 -6.30 -11.00 6.59
N ARG A 176 -6.71 -12.16 6.06
CA ARG A 176 -6.83 -13.40 6.86
C ARG A 176 -5.49 -13.91 7.40
N ALA A 177 -4.39 -13.53 6.76
CA ALA A 177 -3.03 -13.87 7.19
C ALA A 177 -2.44 -12.89 8.22
N GLY A 178 -3.17 -11.83 8.62
CA GLY A 178 -2.67 -10.87 9.59
C GLY A 178 -1.79 -9.76 9.00
N SER A 179 -1.89 -9.49 7.69
CA SER A 179 -1.09 -8.45 7.03
C SER A 179 -1.57 -7.05 7.40
N VAL A 180 -0.72 -6.29 8.09
CA VAL A 180 -0.96 -4.88 8.42
C VAL A 180 -1.04 -4.03 7.14
N ASP A 181 -0.21 -4.32 6.15
CA ASP A 181 -0.22 -3.60 4.86
C ASP A 181 -1.55 -3.82 4.10
N ALA A 182 -2.17 -4.99 4.27
CA ALA A 182 -3.51 -5.24 3.72
C ALA A 182 -4.57 -4.32 4.35
N LEU A 183 -4.52 -4.07 5.67
CA LEU A 183 -5.42 -3.12 6.33
C LEU A 183 -5.21 -1.70 5.82
N GLN A 184 -3.95 -1.30 5.65
CA GLN A 184 -3.62 0.02 5.11
C GLN A 184 -4.17 0.19 3.68
N LEU A 185 -3.98 -0.82 2.82
CA LEU A 185 -4.48 -0.78 1.45
C LEU A 185 -6.02 -0.78 1.40
N LEU A 186 -6.69 -1.59 2.22
CA LEU A 186 -8.16 -1.62 2.30
C LEU A 186 -8.72 -0.26 2.74
N ALA A 187 -8.13 0.36 3.76
CA ALA A 187 -8.56 1.67 4.21
C ALA A 187 -8.45 2.73 3.12
N ARG A 188 -7.32 2.78 2.40
CA ARG A 188 -7.11 3.70 1.27
C ARG A 188 -8.08 3.42 0.11
N ALA A 189 -8.28 2.15 -0.22
CA ALA A 189 -9.17 1.78 -1.32
C ALA A 189 -10.63 2.17 -1.04
N TYR A 190 -11.12 1.94 0.18
CA TYR A 190 -12.46 2.38 0.55
C TYR A 190 -12.57 3.90 0.78
N ALA A 191 -11.46 4.60 1.04
CA ALA A 191 -11.44 6.06 1.06
C ALA A 191 -11.54 6.68 -0.36
N GLY A 192 -11.37 5.87 -1.41
CA GLY A 192 -11.38 6.32 -2.80
C GLY A 192 -10.00 6.60 -3.40
N ASP A 193 -8.92 6.38 -2.65
CA ASP A 193 -7.53 6.59 -3.12
C ASP A 193 -7.03 5.46 -4.03
N HIS A 194 -7.82 4.41 -4.23
CA HIS A 194 -7.46 3.26 -5.04
C HIS A 194 -8.69 2.63 -5.71
N PRO A 195 -8.65 2.32 -7.03
CA PRO A 195 -9.79 1.81 -7.81
C PRO A 195 -10.19 0.34 -7.51
N LEU A 196 -9.72 -0.24 -6.41
CA LEU A 196 -10.00 -1.64 -6.06
C LEU A 196 -11.44 -1.80 -5.56
N TYR A 197 -11.94 -0.83 -4.81
CA TYR A 197 -13.29 -0.83 -4.26
C TYR A 197 -13.98 0.49 -4.59
N PRO A 198 -15.32 0.49 -4.71
CA PRO A 198 -16.08 1.73 -4.62
C PRO A 198 -15.80 2.42 -3.29
N PRO A 199 -15.76 3.77 -3.25
CA PRO A 199 -15.64 4.49 -1.99
C PRO A 199 -16.77 4.11 -1.01
N ASP A 200 -16.38 3.78 0.21
CA ASP A 200 -17.28 3.45 1.32
C ASP A 200 -16.63 3.99 2.61
N PRO A 201 -17.03 5.18 3.06
CA PRO A 201 -16.42 5.83 4.23
C PRO A 201 -16.48 4.95 5.49
N ARG A 202 -17.57 4.20 5.67
CA ARG A 202 -17.72 3.32 6.83
C ARG A 202 -16.71 2.18 6.79
N GLN A 203 -16.51 1.55 5.63
CA GLN A 203 -15.47 0.52 5.49
C GLN A 203 -14.06 1.10 5.65
N ALA A 204 -13.82 2.31 5.14
CA ALA A 204 -12.54 2.99 5.32
C ALA A 204 -12.23 3.21 6.82
N ALA A 205 -13.21 3.68 7.60
CA ALA A 205 -13.08 3.89 9.04
C ALA A 205 -12.82 2.58 9.81
N ILE A 206 -13.53 1.49 9.46
CA ILE A 206 -13.34 0.16 10.06
C ILE A 206 -11.89 -0.31 9.89
N HIS A 207 -11.37 -0.27 8.66
CA HIS A 207 -10.03 -0.77 8.38
C HIS A 207 -8.93 0.13 8.95
N ARG A 208 -9.13 1.46 9.00
CA ARG A 208 -8.22 2.39 9.69
C ARG A 208 -8.16 2.16 11.19
N HIS A 209 -9.29 1.91 11.83
CA HIS A 209 -9.31 1.63 13.26
C HIS A 209 -8.66 0.29 13.57
N ALA A 210 -8.95 -0.75 12.78
CA ALA A 210 -8.26 -2.04 12.90
C ALA A 210 -6.75 -1.91 12.69
N LEU A 211 -6.32 -1.06 11.74
CA LEU A 211 -4.91 -0.75 11.51
C LEU A 211 -4.27 -0.11 12.74
N ALA A 212 -4.91 0.91 13.31
CA ALA A 212 -4.41 1.59 14.50
C ALA A 212 -4.27 0.64 15.70
N LEU A 213 -5.24 -0.28 15.88
CA LEU A 213 -5.17 -1.31 16.91
C LEU A 213 -4.01 -2.28 16.68
N ALA A 214 -3.83 -2.77 15.45
CA ALA A 214 -2.73 -3.65 15.10
C ALA A 214 -1.37 -2.98 15.31
N GLN A 215 -1.21 -1.72 14.88
CA GLN A 215 0.01 -0.94 15.07
C GLN A 215 0.33 -0.70 16.55
N ALA A 216 -0.66 -0.31 17.36
CA ALA A 216 -0.48 -0.12 18.81
C ALA A 216 -0.11 -1.45 19.51
N ARG A 217 -0.65 -2.58 19.05
CA ARG A 217 -0.28 -3.89 19.59
C ARG A 217 1.14 -4.31 19.23
N LEU A 218 1.58 -3.99 18.02
CA LEU A 218 2.92 -4.31 17.51
C LEU A 218 3.99 -3.36 18.05
N SER A 219 3.64 -2.13 18.44
CA SER A 219 4.57 -1.22 19.14
C SER A 219 4.92 -1.71 20.55
N GLY A 220 4.06 -2.55 21.14
CA GLY A 220 4.22 -3.03 22.51
C GLY A 220 3.75 -2.04 23.58
N ASP A 221 3.20 -0.89 23.19
CA ASP A 221 2.69 0.13 24.12
C ASP A 221 1.24 -0.18 24.51
N ALA A 222 1.06 -0.79 25.69
CA ALA A 222 -0.25 -1.12 26.23
C ALA A 222 -1.12 0.12 26.51
N ALA A 223 -0.53 1.27 26.85
CA ALA A 223 -1.29 2.50 27.05
C ALA A 223 -1.82 3.04 25.72
N GLN A 224 -1.00 2.98 24.67
CA GLN A 224 -1.42 3.30 23.31
C GLN A 224 -2.54 2.36 22.83
N LEU A 225 -2.40 1.04 23.06
CA LEU A 225 -3.42 0.08 22.68
C LEU A 225 -4.76 0.36 23.39
N ARG A 226 -4.76 0.55 24.70
CA ARG A 226 -5.98 0.92 25.46
C ARG A 226 -6.58 2.23 24.98
N SER A 227 -5.74 3.22 24.68
CA SER A 227 -6.19 4.50 24.13
C SER A 227 -6.92 4.32 22.79
N VAL A 228 -6.37 3.54 21.87
CA VAL A 228 -7.01 3.26 20.57
C VAL A 228 -8.25 2.36 20.72
N TRP A 229 -8.22 1.41 21.65
CA TRP A 229 -9.33 0.50 21.94
C TRP A 229 -10.59 1.25 22.35
N HIS A 230 -10.48 2.20 23.27
CA HIS A 230 -11.62 3.01 23.74
C HIS A 230 -11.85 4.29 22.93
N GLY A 231 -10.79 4.85 22.35
CA GLY A 231 -10.79 6.13 21.64
C GLY A 231 -11.53 6.12 20.30
N GLY A 232 -11.69 4.94 19.68
CA GLY A 232 -12.34 4.81 18.38
C GLY A 232 -11.50 5.34 17.21
N PRO A 233 -12.00 5.29 15.96
CA PRO A 233 -11.33 5.90 14.83
C PRO A 233 -11.28 7.43 14.97
N GLN A 234 -10.10 8.00 14.76
CA GLN A 234 -9.94 9.45 14.60
C GLN A 234 -10.51 9.89 13.25
N GLY A 235 -11.12 11.07 13.18
CA GLY A 235 -11.57 11.66 11.90
C GLY A 235 -12.91 11.16 11.34
N ILE A 236 -13.73 10.42 12.10
CA ILE A 236 -15.07 9.97 11.66
C ILE A 236 -15.91 11.12 11.07
N ALA A 237 -15.87 12.30 11.69
CA ALA A 237 -16.63 13.46 11.23
C ALA A 237 -16.17 13.98 9.85
N ASP A 238 -14.88 13.84 9.54
CA ASP A 238 -14.28 14.29 8.28
C ASP A 238 -14.74 13.43 7.09
N GLU A 239 -15.34 12.27 7.38
CA GLU A 239 -15.82 11.28 6.40
C GLU A 239 -17.33 11.31 6.20
N GLY A 240 -18.01 12.30 6.80
CA GLY A 240 -19.48 12.39 6.77
C GLY A 240 -20.19 11.33 7.63
N LEU A 241 -19.45 10.66 8.52
CA LEU A 241 -20.01 9.68 9.46
C LEU A 241 -20.39 10.37 10.78
N GLY A 242 -21.48 9.90 11.40
CA GLY A 242 -22.00 10.48 12.62
C GLY A 242 -21.55 9.73 13.89
N PRO A 243 -21.76 10.32 15.08
CA PRO A 243 -21.53 9.62 16.35
C PRO A 243 -22.29 8.29 16.49
N ALA A 244 -23.43 8.16 15.80
CA ALA A 244 -24.25 6.94 15.78
C ALA A 244 -23.58 5.76 15.06
N ASP A 245 -22.65 6.00 14.13
CA ASP A 245 -21.95 4.95 13.38
C ASP A 245 -20.83 4.29 14.20
N ARG A 246 -20.31 5.02 15.19
CA ARG A 246 -19.14 4.64 15.98
C ARG A 246 -19.25 3.26 16.65
N PRO A 247 -20.34 2.88 17.33
CA PRO A 247 -20.41 1.57 17.98
C PRO A 247 -20.27 0.41 16.98
N ALA A 248 -20.83 0.56 15.78
CA ALA A 248 -20.76 -0.48 14.77
C ALA A 248 -19.37 -0.55 14.10
N ILE A 249 -18.71 0.59 13.93
CA ILE A 249 -17.33 0.66 13.43
C ILE A 249 -16.38 0.02 14.44
N ASP A 250 -16.46 0.42 15.72
CA ASP A 250 -15.64 -0.12 16.81
C ASP A 250 -15.80 -1.65 16.90
N ALA A 251 -17.05 -2.15 16.87
CA ALA A 251 -17.31 -3.58 16.95
C ALA A 251 -16.74 -4.36 15.76
N ALA A 252 -16.80 -3.80 14.55
CA ALA A 252 -16.23 -4.43 13.36
C ALA A 252 -14.69 -4.40 13.37
N ALA A 253 -14.08 -3.27 13.71
CA ALA A 253 -12.63 -3.12 13.79
C ALA A 253 -12.01 -4.04 14.86
N ARG A 254 -12.61 -4.10 16.06
CA ARG A 254 -12.19 -5.02 17.12
C ARG A 254 -12.34 -6.48 16.70
N ARG A 255 -13.36 -6.84 15.93
CA ARG A 255 -13.49 -8.21 15.40
C ARG A 255 -12.33 -8.58 14.49
N ILE A 256 -11.91 -7.68 13.60
CA ILE A 256 -10.73 -7.90 12.74
C ILE A 256 -9.48 -8.07 13.60
N TYR A 257 -9.28 -7.17 14.58
CA TYR A 257 -8.15 -7.25 15.51
C TYR A 257 -8.11 -8.58 16.29
N LEU A 258 -9.23 -8.97 16.89
CA LEU A 258 -9.34 -10.19 17.71
C LEU A 258 -9.11 -11.47 16.90
N GLN A 259 -9.40 -11.46 15.59
CA GLN A 259 -9.07 -12.59 14.71
C GLN A 259 -7.56 -12.83 14.60
N TRP A 260 -6.74 -11.81 14.76
CA TRP A 260 -5.29 -11.90 14.62
C TRP A 260 -4.60 -12.09 15.96
N PHE A 261 -4.99 -11.32 16.96
CA PHE A 261 -4.27 -11.25 18.23
C PHE A 261 -4.94 -12.04 19.36
N GLY A 262 -6.18 -12.51 19.15
CA GLY A 262 -7.00 -13.09 20.22
C GLY A 262 -7.49 -12.03 21.21
N PRO A 263 -8.25 -12.44 22.24
CA PRO A 263 -8.64 -11.54 23.34
C PRO A 263 -7.40 -11.06 24.11
N ASP A 264 -7.46 -9.83 24.60
CA ASP A 264 -6.38 -9.27 25.43
C ASP A 264 -6.34 -10.03 26.77
N PRO A 265 -5.17 -10.56 27.22
CA PRO A 265 -5.07 -11.27 28.49
C PRO A 265 -5.47 -10.45 29.73
N GLU A 266 -5.58 -9.11 29.63
CA GLU A 266 -6.04 -8.25 30.73
C GLU A 266 -7.57 -8.10 30.84
N GLU A 267 -8.36 -8.69 29.93
CA GLU A 267 -9.84 -8.73 30.00
C GLU A 267 -10.38 -10.03 30.63
N GLY A 268 -9.53 -10.83 31.30
CA GLY A 268 -9.89 -12.07 32.03
C GLY A 268 -9.79 -11.96 33.55
#